data_AF-A0A395UTX0-F1
#
_entry.id   AF-A0A395UTX0-F1
#
_cell.length_a   1.000
_cell.length_b   1.000
_cell.length_c   1.000
_cell.angle_alpha   90.00
_cell.angle_beta   90.00
_cell.angle_gamma   90.00
#
_symmetry.space_group_name_H-M   'P 1'
#
loop_
_entity.id
_entity.type
_entity.pdbx_description
1 polymer ?
#
loop_
_entity_poly.entity_id
_entity_poly.type
_entity_poly.pdbx_seq_one_letter_code
_entity_poly.pdbx_strand_id
1 'polypeptide(L)' 'KAEGEMLVGKKFVAYRDTMKFWEPPHEHEELLEEQIESIIQEVQRNMNENTVQIVFE' A
#
# COMPACT_ATOMS: atom_id res chain seq x y z
N LYS A 1 -1.50 6.01 4.02
CA LYS A 1 -0.52 6.43 2.98
C LYS A 1 0.61 5.41 2.94
N ALA A 2 1.25 5.19 1.80
CA ALA A 2 2.50 4.43 1.68
C ALA A 2 3.47 5.20 0.78
N GLU A 3 4.75 5.22 1.12
CA GLU A 3 5.81 5.66 0.20
C GLU A 3 6.23 4.49 -0.70
N GLY A 4 6.92 4.79 -1.79
CA GLY A 4 7.31 3.77 -2.76
C GLY A 4 7.91 4.31 -4.05
N GLU A 5 8.27 3.38 -4.94
CA GLU A 5 8.94 3.66 -6.21
C GLU A 5 8.19 3.06 -7.40
N MET A 6 8.11 3.84 -8.49
CA MET A 6 7.56 3.38 -9.77
C MET A 6 8.63 2.64 -10.57
N LEU A 7 8.37 1.39 -10.91
CA LEU A 7 9.20 0.54 -11.75
C LEU A 7 8.69 0.51 -13.20
N VAL A 8 9.55 0.05 -14.11
CA VAL A 8 9.21 -0.15 -15.52
C VAL A 8 8.08 -1.19 -15.64
N GLY A 9 7.16 -0.97 -16.58
CA GLY A 9 6.10 -1.94 -16.88
C GLY A 9 4.91 -1.91 -15.93
N LYS A 10 4.48 -0.70 -15.51
CA LYS A 10 3.31 -0.47 -14.63
C LYS A 10 3.43 -1.21 -13.29
N LYS A 11 4.64 -1.34 -12.77
CA LYS A 11 4.90 -1.93 -11.44
C LYS A 11 5.23 -0.82 -10.46
N PHE A 12 4.73 -0.92 -9.24
CA PHE A 12 5.01 -0.01 -8.15
C PHE A 12 5.40 -0.81 -6.92
N VAL A 13 6.49 -0.44 -6.26
CA VAL A 13 6.91 -1.02 -4.98
C VAL A 13 6.48 -0.07 -3.88
N ALA A 14 5.65 -0.54 -2.95
CA ALA A 14 5.22 0.19 -1.77
C ALA A 14 5.99 -0.32 -0.54
N TYR A 15 6.55 0.58 0.25
CA TYR A 15 7.30 0.21 1.46
C TYR A 15 6.34 0.09 2.64
N ARG A 16 6.19 -1.13 3.14
CA ARG A 16 5.25 -1.49 4.21
C ARG A 16 5.58 -0.77 5.51
N ASP A 17 6.86 -0.58 5.81
CA ASP A 17 7.33 0.11 7.00
C ASP A 17 6.94 1.61 7.03
N THR A 18 6.51 2.17 5.91
CA THR A 18 6.01 3.56 5.83
C THR A 18 4.50 3.68 6.07
N MET A 19 3.78 2.56 6.13
CA MET A 19 2.32 2.51 6.34
C MET A 19 1.95 2.68 7.83
N LYS A 20 2.26 3.85 8.41
CA LYS A 20 2.09 4.08 9.86
C LYS A 20 0.83 4.86 10.22
N PHE A 21 0.50 5.86 9.42
CA PHE A 21 -0.61 6.78 9.70
C PHE A 21 -1.45 6.99 8.44
N TRP A 22 -2.70 7.37 8.68
CA TRP A 22 -3.59 7.83 7.62
C TRP A 22 -3.18 9.20 7.09
N GLU A 23 -3.78 9.59 5.98
CA GLU A 23 -3.66 10.96 5.49
C GLU A 23 -4.58 11.89 6.28
N PRO A 24 -4.29 13.21 6.28
CA PRO A 24 -5.18 14.17 6.90
C PRO A 24 -6.63 14.04 6.44
N PRO A 25 -7.60 14.17 7.35
CA PRO A 25 -7.48 14.67 8.74
C PRO A 25 -7.25 13.59 9.81
N HIS A 26 -6.88 12.37 9.42
CA HIS A 26 -6.73 11.22 10.31
C HIS A 26 -5.26 10.90 10.61
N GLU A 27 -4.34 11.85 10.43
CA GLU A 27 -2.90 11.63 10.57
C GLU A 27 -2.45 11.27 12.00
N HIS A 28 -3.35 11.34 12.99
CA HIS A 28 -3.12 10.91 14.38
C HIS A 28 -3.60 9.48 14.64
N GLU A 29 -4.33 8.88 13.70
CA GLU A 29 -4.77 7.50 13.78
C GLU A 29 -3.68 6.58 13.24
N GLU A 30 -3.15 5.73 14.12
CA GLU A 30 -2.12 4.75 13.79
C GLU A 30 -2.75 3.53 13.10
N LEU A 31 -2.05 3.02 12.08
CA LEU A 31 -2.38 1.77 11.41
C LEU A 31 -1.76 0.59 12.16
N LEU A 32 -2.62 -0.31 12.65
CA LEU A 32 -2.17 -1.56 13.25
C LEU A 32 -1.68 -2.53 12.17
N GLU A 33 -0.76 -3.41 12.54
CA GLU A 33 -0.19 -4.43 11.66
C GLU A 33 -1.27 -5.28 10.96
N GLU A 34 -2.30 -5.68 11.71
CA GLU A 34 -3.44 -6.47 11.21
C GLU A 34 -4.23 -5.70 10.14
N GLN A 35 -4.36 -4.38 10.30
CA GLN A 35 -5.03 -3.51 9.32
C GLN A 35 -4.17 -3.36 8.07
N ILE A 36 -2.85 -3.19 8.23
CA ILE A 36 -1.90 -3.14 7.11
C ILE A 36 -1.99 -4.44 6.30
N GLU A 37 -1.99 -5.60 6.96
CA GLU A 37 -2.15 -6.89 6.29
C GLU A 37 -3.48 -7.02 5.55
N SER A 38 -4.58 -6.56 6.17
CA SER A 38 -5.90 -6.56 5.54
C SER A 38 -5.93 -5.70 4.28
N ILE A 39 -5.34 -4.49 4.34
CA ILE A 39 -5.22 -3.57 3.19
C ILE A 39 -4.39 -4.22 2.08
N ILE A 40 -3.24 -4.82 2.40
CA ILE A 40 -2.39 -5.50 1.41
C ILE A 40 -3.15 -6.63 0.71
N GLN A 41 -3.87 -7.45 1.48
CA GLN A 41 -4.67 -8.53 0.91
C GLN A 41 -5.78 -8.00 0.01
N GLU A 42 -6.44 -6.91 0.39
CA GLU A 42 -7.49 -6.30 -0.42
C GLU A 42 -6.93 -5.72 -1.72
N VAL A 43 -5.79 -5.03 -1.66
CA VAL A 43 -5.08 -4.55 -2.86
C VAL A 43 -4.76 -5.72 -3.78
N GLN A 44 -4.18 -6.80 -3.25
CA GLN A 44 -3.84 -8.00 -4.02
C GLN A 44 -5.05 -8.66 -4.69
N ARG A 45 -6.21 -8.68 -4.03
CA ARG A 45 -7.45 -9.23 -4.61
C ARG A 45 -8.02 -8.38 -5.73
N ASN A 46 -7.83 -7.05 -5.66
CA ASN A 46 -8.36 -6.11 -6.65
C ASN A 46 -7.41 -5.90 -7.84
N MET A 47 -6.13 -6.26 -7.72
CA MET A 47 -5.18 -6.19 -8.81
C MET A 47 -5.51 -7.15 -9.95
N ASN A 48 -5.35 -6.67 -11.18
CA ASN A 48 -5.47 -7.47 -12.39
C ASN A 48 -4.52 -6.93 -13.47
N GLU A 49 -4.48 -7.56 -14.63
CA GLU A 49 -3.58 -7.21 -15.75
C GLU A 49 -3.71 -5.77 -16.27
N ASN A 50 -4.85 -5.11 -16.03
CA ASN A 50 -5.10 -3.74 -16.48
C ASN A 50 -4.76 -2.68 -15.42
N THR A 51 -4.50 -3.09 -14.17
CA THR A 51 -4.12 -2.18 -13.09
C THR A 51 -2.59 -2.09 -12.94
N VAL A 52 -2.13 -1.05 -12.26
CA VAL A 52 -0.76 -1.01 -11.74
C VAL A 52 -0.55 -2.22 -10.83
N GLN A 53 0.57 -2.90 -10.99
CA GLN A 53 0.97 -4.02 -10.17
C GLN A 53 1.74 -3.50 -8.96
N ILE A 54 1.15 -3.61 -7.78
CA ILE A 54 1.72 -3.15 -6.52
C ILE A 54 2.37 -4.32 -5.80
N VAL A 55 3.65 -4.18 -5.46
CA VAL A 55 4.40 -5.11 -4.62
C VAL A 55 4.68 -4.41 -3.29
N PHE A 56 4.53 -5.12 -2.18
CA PHE A 56 4.81 -4.59 -0.84
C PHE A 56 6.12 -5.19 -0.32
N GLU A 57 7.06 -4.34 0.10
CA GLU A 57 8.37 -4.70 0.70
C GLU A 57 8.49 -4.21 2.13
#